data_AF-A0A9P9CXK3-F1
#
_entry.id   AF-A0A9P9CXK3-F1
#
_cell.length_a   1.000
_cell.length_b   1.000
_cell.length_c   1.000
_cell.angle_alpha   90.00
_cell.angle_beta   90.00
_cell.angle_gamma   90.00
#
_symmetry.space_group_name_H-M   'P 1'
#
loop_
_entity.id
_entity.type
_entity.pdbx_description
1 polymer ?
#
loop_
_entity_poly.entity_id
_entity_poly.type
_entity_poly.pdbx_seq_one_letter_code
_entity_poly.pdbx_strand_id
1 'polypeptide(L)'
;MEAAGLMNHFPCLVIRGICDYSDSHKNKEWQGYAAMVAAAYAKDLLYQIAPNRVEAEKKIGDILSDLHEVAEEHRDVAKEHRDIAKEHLLKSVRLGIFCVF
;
A
#
# COMPACT_ATOMS: atom_id res chain seq x y z
N MET A 1 -12.51 -0.13 -3.71
CA MET A 1 -11.46 -1.18 -3.78
C MET A 1 -10.15 -0.54 -3.36
N GLU A 2 -10.03 -0.30 -2.06
CA GLU A 2 -8.99 0.53 -1.45
C GLU A 2 -7.92 -0.33 -0.77
N ALA A 3 -8.30 -1.52 -0.29
CA ALA A 3 -7.46 -2.38 0.55
C ALA A 3 -6.29 -3.07 -0.17
N ALA A 4 -6.40 -3.32 -1.48
CA ALA A 4 -5.39 -4.07 -2.24
C ALA A 4 -4.01 -3.38 -2.28
N GLY A 5 -3.98 -2.05 -2.17
CA GLY A 5 -2.72 -1.29 -2.09
C GLY A 5 -2.08 -1.29 -0.70
N LEU A 6 -2.81 -1.73 0.32
CA LEU A 6 -2.41 -1.58 1.73
C LEU A 6 -1.72 -2.84 2.29
N MET A 7 -2.12 -4.02 1.80
CA MET A 7 -1.73 -5.32 2.38
C MET A 7 -0.25 -5.68 2.24
N ASN A 8 0.49 -5.06 1.32
CA ASN A 8 1.90 -5.38 1.07
C ASN A 8 2.88 -4.51 1.89
N HIS A 9 2.40 -3.47 2.56
CA HIS A 9 3.27 -2.44 3.12
C HIS A 9 3.34 -2.46 4.65
N PHE A 10 2.32 -3.00 5.33
CA PHE A 10 2.30 -3.10 6.80
C PHE A 10 1.29 -4.15 7.28
N PRO A 11 1.46 -4.69 8.50
CA PRO A 11 0.48 -5.59 9.10
C PRO A 11 -0.88 -4.89 9.22
N CYS A 12 -1.86 -5.33 8.43
CA CYS A 12 -3.19 -4.75 8.40
C CYS A 12 -4.26 -5.83 8.34
N LEU A 13 -5.40 -5.55 8.99
CA LEU A 13 -6.60 -6.38 8.91
C LEU A 13 -7.70 -5.59 8.21
N VAL A 14 -8.28 -6.17 7.16
CA VAL A 14 -9.32 -5.53 6.36
C VAL A 14 -10.68 -6.07 6.78
N ILE A 15 -11.57 -5.19 7.22
CA ILE A 15 -12.97 -5.51 7.52
C ILE A 15 -13.84 -4.82 6.47
N ARG A 16 -14.61 -5.61 5.70
CA ARG A 16 -15.42 -5.09 4.60
C ARG A 16 -16.80 -5.72 4.60
N GLY A 17 -17.83 -4.89 4.48
CA GLY A 17 -19.20 -5.33 4.25
C GLY A 17 -19.43 -5.63 2.77
N ILE A 18 -20.22 -6.67 2.49
CA ILE A 18 -20.64 -7.03 1.13
C ILE A 18 -21.88 -6.19 0.78
N CYS A 19 -21.78 -5.37 -0.27
CA CYS A 19 -22.84 -4.44 -0.68
C CYS A 19 -23.34 -4.65 -2.12
N ASP A 20 -22.67 -5.49 -2.91
CA ASP A 20 -23.10 -5.85 -4.26
C ASP A 20 -22.82 -7.34 -4.54
N TYR A 21 -23.48 -7.88 -5.56
CA TYR A 21 -23.30 -9.25 -6.02
C TYR A 21 -22.15 -9.41 -7.04
N SER A 22 -21.35 -8.35 -7.24
CA SER A 22 -20.29 -8.31 -8.26
C SER A 22 -20.77 -8.64 -9.69
N ASP A 23 -22.03 -8.36 -9.98
CA ASP A 23 -22.61 -8.42 -11.33
C ASP A 23 -22.73 -7.00 -11.92
N SER A 24 -23.39 -6.88 -13.08
CA SER A 24 -23.66 -5.59 -13.70
C SER A 24 -24.64 -4.70 -12.92
N HIS A 25 -25.39 -5.27 -11.96
CA HIS A 25 -26.44 -4.58 -11.23
C HIS A 25 -25.87 -4.00 -9.92
N LYS A 26 -25.44 -2.74 -10.00
CA LYS A 26 -25.00 -1.98 -8.82
C LYS A 26 -26.22 -1.63 -7.95
N ASN A 27 -26.35 -2.28 -6.79
CA ASN A 27 -27.34 -1.88 -5.79
C ASN A 27 -26.70 -0.93 -4.75
N LYS A 28 -27.06 0.36 -4.79
CA LYS A 28 -26.50 1.38 -3.89
C LYS A 28 -27.15 1.38 -2.51
N GLU A 29 -28.35 0.85 -2.36
CA GLU A 29 -29.10 0.88 -1.10
C GLU A 29 -28.40 0.06 0.01
N TRP A 30 -27.74 -1.03 -0.38
CA TRP A 30 -27.09 -1.96 0.54
C TRP A 30 -25.72 -1.46 1.05
N GLN A 31 -25.17 -0.40 0.46
CA GLN A 31 -23.87 0.14 0.86
C GLN A 31 -23.89 0.68 2.30
N GLY A 32 -24.97 1.37 2.68
CA GLY A 32 -25.12 1.90 4.04
C GLY A 32 -25.19 0.80 5.09
N TYR A 33 -26.00 -0.24 4.83
CA TYR A 33 -26.12 -1.40 5.70
C TYR A 33 -24.80 -2.18 5.81
N ALA A 34 -24.15 -2.46 4.68
CA ALA A 34 -22.87 -3.16 4.65
C ALA A 34 -21.77 -2.39 5.40
N ALA A 35 -21.71 -1.07 5.26
CA ALA A 35 -20.77 -0.23 6.00
C ALA A 35 -21.04 -0.26 7.52
N MET A 36 -22.32 -0.16 7.92
CA MET A 36 -22.71 -0.22 9.33
C MET A 36 -22.37 -1.56 9.98
N VAL A 37 -22.64 -2.68 9.30
CA VAL A 37 -22.28 -4.03 9.80
C VAL A 37 -20.76 -4.19 9.92
N ALA A 38 -19.99 -3.73 8.93
CA ALA A 38 -18.53 -3.75 8.98
C ALA A 38 -17.99 -2.94 10.17
N ALA A 39 -18.54 -1.75 10.42
CA ALA A 39 -18.15 -0.90 11.54
C ALA A 39 -18.53 -1.49 12.90
N ALA A 40 -19.72 -2.09 13.02
CA ALA A 40 -20.16 -2.77 14.23
C ALA A 40 -19.25 -3.97 14.55
N TYR A 41 -18.94 -4.78 13.56
CA TYR A 41 -18.00 -5.90 13.72
C TYR A 41 -16.60 -5.43 14.10
N ALA A 42 -16.10 -4.35 13.46
CA ALA A 42 -14.80 -3.78 13.81
C ALA A 42 -14.76 -3.31 15.27
N LYS A 43 -15.82 -2.66 15.75
CA LYS A 43 -15.95 -2.23 17.15
C LYS A 43 -15.90 -3.43 18.12
N ASP A 44 -16.70 -4.46 17.86
CA ASP A 44 -16.73 -5.66 18.71
C ASP A 44 -15.40 -6.42 18.70
N LEU A 45 -14.73 -6.47 17.55
CA LEU A 45 -13.39 -7.07 17.45
C LEU A 45 -12.38 -6.30 18.31
N LEU A 46 -12.41 -4.96 18.28
CA LEU A 46 -11.50 -4.14 19.08
C LEU A 46 -11.69 -4.37 20.59
N TYR A 47 -12.92 -4.63 21.06
CA TYR A 47 -13.15 -4.96 22.48
C TYR A 47 -12.55 -6.30 22.91
N GLN A 48 -12.31 -7.22 21.98
CA GLN A 48 -11.66 -8.50 22.29
C GLN A 48 -10.12 -8.39 22.34
N ILE A 49 -9.56 -7.29 21.85
CA ILE A 49 -8.11 -7.08 21.83
C ILE A 49 -7.70 -6.41 23.14
N ALA A 50 -6.82 -7.07 23.89
CA ALA A 50 -6.31 -6.54 25.13
C ALA A 50 -5.43 -5.29 24.88
N PRO A 51 -5.65 -4.17 25.59
CA PRO A 51 -4.93 -2.91 25.35
C PRO A 51 -3.41 -3.05 25.45
N ASN A 52 -2.93 -3.88 26.38
CA ASN A 52 -1.51 -4.17 26.58
C ASN A 52 -0.84 -4.81 25.35
N ARG A 53 -1.58 -5.51 24.49
CA ARG A 53 -1.07 -6.07 23.24
C ARG A 53 -0.96 -5.01 22.15
N VAL A 54 -1.78 -3.97 22.21
CA VAL A 54 -1.77 -2.85 21.25
C VAL A 54 -0.59 -1.92 21.53
N GLU A 55 -0.28 -1.65 22.79
CA GLU A 55 0.84 -0.78 23.18
C GLU A 55 2.22 -1.36 22.84
N ALA A 56 2.32 -2.68 22.69
CA ALA A 56 3.55 -3.37 22.29
C ALA A 56 3.80 -3.32 20.77
N GLU A 57 2.79 -2.99 19.98
CA GLU A 57 2.90 -2.90 18.52
C GLU A 57 3.45 -1.54 18.09
N LYS A 58 4.26 -1.54 17.03
CA LYS A 58 4.77 -0.30 16.44
C LYS A 58 3.61 0.51 15.85
N LYS A 59 3.64 1.83 16.02
CA LYS A 59 2.63 2.69 15.43
C LYS A 59 2.80 2.71 13.92
N ILE A 60 1.68 2.84 13.21
CA ILE A 60 1.69 2.96 11.75
C ILE A 60 2.55 4.13 11.27
N GLY A 61 2.59 5.24 12.02
CA GLY A 61 3.42 6.40 11.68
C GLY A 61 4.91 6.06 11.67
N ASP A 62 5.37 5.30 12.66
CA ASP A 62 6.77 4.88 12.77
C ASP A 62 7.14 3.93 11.62
N ILE A 63 6.25 2.96 11.31
CA ILE A 63 6.44 2.02 10.20
C ILE A 63 6.50 2.76 8.84
N LEU A 64 5.64 3.76 8.63
CA LEU A 64 5.61 4.53 7.39
C LEU A 64 6.84 5.43 7.25
N SER A 65 7.37 5.97 8.35
CA SER A 65 8.63 6.70 8.36
C SER A 65 9.80 5.78 7.99
N ASP A 66 9.90 4.60 8.60
CA ASP A 66 10.92 3.60 8.26
C ASP A 66 10.83 3.21 6.77
N LEU A 67 9.62 3.00 6.25
CA LEU A 67 9.41 2.64 4.83
C LEU A 67 9.78 3.79 3.88
N HIS A 68 9.55 5.04 4.29
CA HIS A 68 9.91 6.22 3.52
C HIS A 68 11.42 6.38 3.43
N GLU A 69 12.14 6.20 4.54
CA GLU A 69 13.61 6.23 4.54
C GLU A 69 14.18 5.14 3.62
N VAL A 70 13.69 3.90 3.75
CA VAL A 70 14.10 2.79 2.86
C VAL A 70 13.75 3.06 1.40
N ALA A 71 12.58 3.67 1.12
CA ALA A 71 12.18 4.02 -0.24
C ALA A 71 13.05 5.13 -0.83
N GLU A 72 13.42 6.15 -0.05
CA GLU A 72 14.31 7.22 -0.50
C GLU A 72 15.75 6.73 -0.68
N GLU A 73 16.26 5.85 0.20
CA GLU A 73 17.55 5.18 -0.01
C GLU A 73 17.56 4.34 -1.29
N HIS A 74 16.54 3.50 -1.51
CA HIS A 74 16.41 2.74 -2.75
C HIS A 74 16.25 3.63 -3.98
N ARG A 75 15.60 4.79 -3.83
CA ARG A 75 15.42 5.77 -4.90
C ARG A 75 16.75 6.43 -5.26
N ASP A 76 17.59 6.74 -4.28
CA ASP A 76 18.90 7.31 -4.49
C ASP A 76 19.87 6.29 -5.07
N VAL A 77 19.82 5.03 -4.61
CA VAL A 77 20.52 3.91 -5.25
C VAL A 77 20.04 3.69 -6.70
N ALA A 78 18.73 3.80 -6.96
CA ALA A 78 18.19 3.68 -8.32
C ALA A 78 18.49 4.89 -9.22
N LYS A 79 18.69 6.09 -8.65
CA LYS A 79 19.19 7.26 -9.37
C LYS A 79 20.68 7.07 -9.68
N GLU A 80 21.47 6.64 -8.69
CA GLU A 80 22.90 6.37 -8.85
C GLU A 80 23.16 5.26 -9.88
N HIS A 81 22.43 4.14 -9.83
CA HIS A 81 22.48 3.11 -10.88
C HIS A 81 22.02 3.63 -12.24
N ARG A 82 21.03 4.54 -12.30
CA ARG A 82 20.64 5.19 -13.56
C ARG A 82 21.69 6.15 -14.07
N ASP A 83 22.38 6.86 -13.20
CA ASP A 83 23.42 7.81 -13.58
C ASP A 83 24.70 7.07 -13.99
N ILE A 84 25.03 5.96 -13.33
CA ILE A 84 26.05 4.99 -13.78
C ILE A 84 25.64 4.37 -15.13
N ALA A 85 24.38 3.92 -15.27
CA ALA A 85 23.89 3.36 -16.53
C ALA A 85 23.89 4.41 -17.64
N LYS A 86 23.51 5.66 -17.36
CA LYS A 86 23.60 6.78 -18.29
C LYS A 86 25.04 7.11 -18.62
N GLU A 87 25.98 7.04 -17.69
CA GLU A 87 27.40 7.27 -17.97
C GLU A 87 27.99 6.14 -18.83
N HIS A 88 27.62 4.88 -18.56
CA HIS A 88 27.95 3.73 -19.39
C HIS A 88 27.29 3.82 -20.78
N LEU A 89 26.05 4.31 -20.85
CA LEU A 89 25.29 4.50 -22.09
C LEU A 89 25.77 5.74 -22.86
N LEU A 90 26.29 6.80 -22.21
CA LEU A 90 26.95 7.95 -22.85
C LEU A 90 28.31 7.53 -23.45
N LYS A 91 29.02 6.62 -22.76
CA LYS A 91 30.23 5.96 -23.29
C LYS A 91 29.88 5.03 -24.47
N SER A 92 28.70 4.39 -24.44
CA SER A 92 28.21 3.50 -25.51
C SER A 92 27.54 4.23 -26.71
N VAL A 93 26.87 5.36 -26.51
CA VAL A 93 26.21 6.19 -27.55
C VAL A 93 27.24 6.97 -28.38
N ARG A 94 28.49 7.08 -27.91
CA ARG A 94 29.64 7.41 -28.75
C ARG A 94 29.87 6.37 -29.87
N LEU A 95 29.16 5.24 -29.82
CA LEU A 95 29.07 4.20 -30.84
C LEU A 95 27.62 3.90 -31.25
N GLY A 96 26.78 4.93 -31.40
CA GLY A 96 25.58 4.91 -32.25
C GLY A 96 24.36 4.05 -31.80
N ILE A 97 23.21 4.49 -32.34
CA ILE A 97 21.91 3.78 -32.47
C ILE A 97 20.90 3.95 -31.31
N PHE A 98 20.01 4.92 -31.52
CA PHE A 98 18.52 4.90 -31.50
C PHE A 98 17.69 4.20 -30.38
N CYS A 99 16.71 5.00 -29.92
CA CYS A 99 15.28 4.71 -29.66
C CYS A 99 14.78 4.23 -28.27
N VAL A 100 13.94 5.10 -27.67
CA VAL A 100 12.56 4.90 -27.14
C VAL A 100 12.35 3.95 -25.96
N PHE A 101 11.96 4.51 -24.81
CA PHE A 101 10.56 4.75 -24.43
C PHE A 101 10.45 6.09 -23.69
#